data_AF-A0A520HNU7-F1
#
_entry.id   AF-A0A520HNU7-F1
#
_cell.length_a   1.000
_cell.length_b   1.000
_cell.length_c   1.000
_cell.angle_alpha   90.00
_cell.angle_beta   90.00
_cell.angle_gamma   90.00
#
_symmetry.space_group_name_H-M   'P 1'
#
loop_
_entity.id
_entity.type
_entity.pdbx_description
1 polymer ?
#
loop_
_entity_poly.entity_id
_entity_poly.type
_entity_poly.pdbx_seq_one_letter_code
_entity_poly.pdbx_strand_id
1 'polypeptide(L)'
;MALRAALLGTALLLAAPAMAQTRPAADAVKPLAFTERTLANGLRVYAMRDTTTPNVSVQVWYDVGSKDDPKGRSGFAHMFEHLMFKATRNLVPEQMDRLTEDVGGYNNASTADDYTNYYEVVPANHLQRLLFAEADRMASLVVEPVSFASERDVVKEELRQRTLAQPYGKLFSIYYPQLAYSVHPYARPGIGSLDDLQSASIDDVRAFHATYYRPDNAVLVVSGNFDQAQLDRWVDQYFAGVRKPVGTIPRVTVKEPARAAPVTRTVYEANTPLPAVLMSWHLPPDRDADIPALTVLDAILSTGESSRLYQSLVYRDGLAQSADTFLDTKQSTGNLVLYAIMAGGKTAADGEAALKREVALLRERPVSDA
;
A
#
# COMPACT_ATOMS: atom_id res chain seq x y z
N MET A 1 -33.27 -58.64 51.38
CA MET A 1 -32.24 -58.12 52.30
C MET A 1 -30.89 -58.32 51.62
N ALA A 2 -30.42 -57.29 50.91
CA ALA A 2 -29.29 -56.41 51.29
C ALA A 2 -27.94 -57.01 50.81
N LEU A 3 -27.01 -56.33 50.12
CA LEU A 3 -26.86 -54.96 49.66
C LEU A 3 -25.85 -54.97 48.49
N ARG A 4 -25.96 -54.02 47.55
CA ARG A 4 -25.04 -53.80 46.40
C ARG A 4 -23.68 -53.25 46.86
N ALA A 5 -22.60 -53.55 46.13
CA ALA A 5 -21.41 -52.70 46.08
C ALA A 5 -20.78 -52.76 44.68
N ALA A 6 -20.97 -51.70 43.90
CA ALA A 6 -20.29 -51.45 42.63
C ALA A 6 -19.05 -50.60 42.92
N LEU A 7 -17.86 -51.05 42.49
CA LEU A 7 -16.64 -50.23 42.52
C LEU A 7 -16.67 -49.23 41.36
N LEU A 8 -16.85 -47.94 41.67
CA LEU A 8 -16.46 -46.84 40.79
C LEU A 8 -14.94 -46.63 40.94
N GLY A 9 -14.19 -46.87 39.87
CA GLY A 9 -12.81 -46.41 39.75
C GLY A 9 -12.79 -44.95 39.28
N THR A 10 -12.55 -44.02 40.19
CA THR A 10 -12.29 -42.61 39.88
C THR A 10 -10.86 -42.46 39.35
N ALA A 11 -10.71 -42.30 38.04
CA ALA A 11 -9.46 -41.84 37.46
C ALA A 11 -9.31 -40.33 37.74
N LEU A 12 -8.49 -39.97 38.73
CA LEU A 12 -8.04 -38.59 38.89
C LEU A 12 -7.11 -38.24 37.72
N LEU A 13 -7.62 -37.48 36.76
CA LEU A 13 -6.81 -36.70 35.82
C LEU A 13 -6.13 -35.58 36.62
N LEU A 14 -4.87 -35.78 36.99
CA LEU A 14 -4.00 -34.73 37.49
C LEU A 14 -3.76 -33.73 36.34
N ALA A 15 -4.49 -32.62 36.36
CA ALA A 15 -4.19 -31.47 35.52
C ALA A 15 -2.83 -30.90 35.96
N ALA A 16 -1.78 -31.13 35.16
CA ALA A 16 -0.50 -30.48 35.37
C ALA A 16 -0.72 -28.96 35.25
N PRO A 17 -0.24 -28.14 36.21
CA PRO A 17 -0.34 -26.70 36.10
C PRO A 17 0.48 -26.27 34.88
N ALA A 18 -0.18 -25.61 33.92
CA ALA A 18 0.50 -24.92 32.85
C ALA A 18 1.46 -23.91 33.49
N MET A 19 2.76 -24.17 33.43
CA MET A 19 3.76 -23.18 33.82
C MET A 19 3.57 -21.99 32.89
N ALA A 20 3.06 -20.89 33.42
CA ALA A 20 3.07 -19.61 32.73
C ALA A 20 4.52 -19.29 32.38
N GLN A 21 4.88 -19.46 31.11
CA GLN A 21 6.15 -18.98 30.59
C GLN A 21 6.18 -17.47 30.86
N THR A 22 7.17 -17.03 31.64
CA THR A 22 7.48 -15.62 31.80
C THR A 22 7.80 -15.07 30.42
N ARG A 23 6.90 -14.24 29.85
CA ARG A 23 7.19 -13.50 28.62
C ARG A 23 8.50 -12.74 28.86
N PRO A 24 9.55 -12.94 28.04
CA PRO A 24 10.72 -12.09 28.12
C PRO A 24 10.26 -10.64 27.98
N ALA A 25 10.82 -9.75 28.79
CA ALA A 25 10.55 -8.33 28.66
C ALA A 25 10.87 -7.93 27.22
N ALA A 26 9.87 -7.48 26.47
CA ALA A 26 10.10 -6.98 25.13
C ALA A 26 11.11 -5.84 25.24
N ASP A 27 12.22 -5.92 24.51
CA ASP A 27 13.14 -4.80 24.40
C ASP A 27 12.34 -3.58 23.95
N ALA A 28 12.39 -2.51 24.74
CA ALA A 28 11.65 -1.30 24.44
C ALA A 28 12.21 -0.71 23.16
N VAL A 29 11.46 -0.84 22.06
CA VAL A 29 11.79 -0.18 20.79
C VAL A 29 11.82 1.32 21.06
N LYS A 30 12.98 1.94 20.87
CA LYS A 30 13.15 3.37 21.06
C LYS A 30 12.17 4.11 20.13
N PRO A 31 11.32 5.01 20.66
CA PRO A 31 10.41 5.78 19.82
C PRO A 31 11.18 6.56 18.73
N LEU A 32 10.59 6.69 17.55
CA LEU A 32 11.12 7.60 16.53
C LEU A 32 11.09 9.03 17.09
N ALA A 33 12.24 9.70 17.05
CA ALA A 33 12.34 11.10 17.41
C ALA A 33 12.02 11.96 16.18
N PHE A 34 10.94 12.76 16.27
CA PHE A 34 10.55 13.70 15.23
C PHE A 34 9.98 14.98 15.85
N THR A 35 10.00 16.06 15.10
CA THR A 35 9.24 17.28 15.42
C THR A 35 8.04 17.39 14.49
N GLU A 36 6.92 17.87 15.00
CA GLU A 36 5.71 18.13 14.22
C GLU A 36 5.32 19.60 14.34
N ARG A 37 4.94 20.22 13.22
CA ARG A 37 4.28 21.53 13.21
C ARG A 37 3.25 21.59 12.10
N THR A 38 2.23 22.43 12.28
CA THR A 38 1.20 22.70 11.27
C THR A 38 1.25 24.16 10.87
N LEU A 39 1.37 24.43 9.56
CA LEU A 39 1.32 25.79 9.02
C LEU A 39 -0.11 26.36 9.05
N ALA A 40 -0.24 27.68 8.96
CA ALA A 40 -1.56 28.35 8.96
C ALA A 40 -2.46 27.91 7.79
N ASN A 41 -1.88 27.47 6.66
CA ASN A 41 -2.61 26.91 5.52
C ASN A 41 -3.00 25.43 5.69
N GLY A 42 -2.66 24.81 6.82
CA GLY A 42 -3.02 23.44 7.18
C GLY A 42 -2.00 22.37 6.81
N LEU A 43 -0.89 22.72 6.14
CA LEU A 43 0.16 21.76 5.86
C LEU A 43 0.80 21.27 7.15
N ARG A 44 0.75 19.95 7.35
CA ARG A 44 1.46 19.29 8.45
C ARG A 44 2.88 18.97 8.01
N VAL A 45 3.84 19.24 8.89
CA VAL A 45 5.27 19.08 8.64
C VAL A 45 5.86 18.21 9.73
N TYR A 46 6.43 17.08 9.33
CA TYR A 46 7.18 16.18 10.20
C TYR A 46 8.67 16.26 9.83
N ALA A 47 9.53 16.47 10.81
CA ALA A 47 10.97 16.53 10.60
C ALA A 47 11.68 15.49 11.49
N MET A 48 12.52 14.66 10.87
CA MET A 48 13.30 13.58 11.51
C MET A 48 14.78 13.83 11.25
N ARG A 49 15.40 14.63 12.11
CA ARG A 49 16.82 15.01 11.95
C ARG A 49 17.75 13.85 12.29
N ASP A 50 18.62 13.52 11.36
CA ASP A 50 19.70 12.54 11.50
C ASP A 50 21.00 13.10 10.93
N THR A 51 21.95 13.44 11.81
CA THR A 51 23.26 13.99 11.42
C THR A 51 24.30 12.94 11.06
N THR A 52 23.95 11.65 11.15
CA THR A 52 24.87 10.54 10.84
C THR A 52 24.97 10.25 9.33
N THR A 53 24.01 10.74 8.55
CA THR A 53 23.97 10.64 7.09
C THR A 53 24.42 11.95 6.42
N PRO A 54 25.03 11.90 5.22
CA PRO A 54 25.26 13.09 4.40
C PRO A 54 24.03 13.52 3.59
N ASN A 55 22.93 12.76 3.62
CA ASN A 55 21.77 12.94 2.76
C ASN A 55 20.55 13.49 3.50
N VAL A 56 19.58 13.97 2.73
CA VAL A 56 18.26 14.37 3.19
C VAL A 56 17.20 13.81 2.25
N SER A 57 16.07 13.39 2.81
CA SER A 57 14.86 13.01 2.10
C SER A 57 13.78 14.05 2.32
N VAL A 58 13.09 14.41 1.24
CA VAL A 58 11.87 15.22 1.25
C VAL A 58 10.75 14.36 0.68
N GLN A 59 9.59 14.37 1.31
CA GLN A 59 8.42 13.65 0.82
C GLN A 59 7.16 14.47 1.04
N VAL A 60 6.27 14.45 0.05
CA VAL A 60 4.92 15.02 0.20
C VAL A 60 3.90 13.92 -0.05
N TRP A 61 3.09 13.67 0.98
CA TRP A 61 2.04 12.66 0.99
C TRP A 61 0.68 13.34 0.92
N TYR A 62 -0.11 13.02 -0.09
CA TYR A 62 -1.47 13.50 -0.25
C TYR A 62 -2.47 12.42 0.13
N ASP A 63 -3.48 12.79 0.93
CA ASP A 63 -4.60 11.91 1.28
C ASP A 63 -5.62 11.88 0.13
N VAL A 64 -5.21 11.26 -0.96
CA VAL A 64 -5.95 11.00 -2.20
C VAL A 64 -5.31 9.81 -2.92
N GLY A 65 -6.09 8.88 -3.43
CA GLY A 65 -5.58 7.75 -4.21
C GLY A 65 -6.56 7.25 -5.26
N SER A 66 -6.36 6.03 -5.76
CA SER A 66 -7.22 5.45 -6.81
C SER A 66 -8.70 5.34 -6.39
N LYS A 67 -8.98 5.24 -5.09
CA LYS A 67 -10.37 5.21 -4.57
C LYS A 67 -11.12 6.50 -4.87
N ASP A 68 -10.39 7.60 -5.01
CA ASP A 68 -10.91 8.95 -5.26
C ASP A 68 -11.01 9.28 -6.75
N ASP A 69 -10.64 8.33 -7.63
CA ASP A 69 -10.78 8.47 -9.08
C ASP A 69 -12.22 8.89 -9.46
N PRO A 70 -12.38 9.86 -10.39
CA PRO A 70 -13.69 10.20 -10.91
C PRO A 70 -14.39 8.97 -11.50
N LYS A 71 -15.71 8.89 -11.35
CA LYS A 71 -16.51 7.73 -11.81
C LYS A 71 -16.25 7.46 -13.30
N GLY A 72 -15.84 6.26 -13.69
CA GLY A 72 -15.54 5.90 -15.10
C GLY A 72 -14.22 6.47 -15.63
N ARG A 73 -13.32 6.85 -14.72
CA ARG A 73 -11.97 7.34 -14.99
C ARG A 73 -11.01 6.60 -14.06
N SER A 74 -11.14 5.28 -13.91
CA SER A 74 -10.14 4.50 -13.15
C SER A 74 -8.74 4.66 -13.74
N GLY A 75 -7.73 4.68 -12.86
CA GLY A 75 -6.34 4.98 -13.23
C GLY A 75 -6.01 6.47 -13.23
N PHE A 76 -6.96 7.32 -12.84
CA PHE A 76 -6.79 8.77 -12.96
C PHE A 76 -5.81 9.33 -11.94
N ALA A 77 -5.85 8.91 -10.68
CA ALA A 77 -4.90 9.34 -9.66
C ALA A 77 -3.45 9.01 -10.05
N HIS A 78 -3.23 7.81 -10.61
CA HIS A 78 -1.92 7.40 -11.11
C HIS A 78 -1.49 8.18 -12.35
N MET A 79 -2.38 8.38 -13.32
CA MET A 79 -2.07 9.25 -14.47
C MET A 79 -1.80 10.69 -14.04
N PHE A 80 -2.50 11.18 -13.01
CA PHE A 80 -2.29 12.50 -12.44
C PHE A 80 -0.90 12.62 -11.82
N GLU A 81 -0.43 11.58 -11.14
CA GLU A 81 0.93 11.52 -10.60
C GLU A 81 1.99 11.69 -11.69
N HIS A 82 1.85 11.04 -12.86
CA HIS A 82 2.73 11.26 -14.00
C HIS A 82 2.73 12.73 -14.47
N LEU A 83 1.56 13.37 -14.50
CA LEU A 83 1.43 14.77 -14.92
C LEU A 83 2.13 15.72 -13.96
N MET A 84 2.23 15.37 -12.68
CA MET A 84 2.91 16.16 -11.65
C MET A 84 4.44 16.21 -11.84
N PHE A 85 5.03 15.34 -12.66
CA PHE A 85 6.42 15.43 -13.09
C PHE A 85 6.66 16.29 -14.33
N LYS A 86 5.59 16.71 -15.03
CA LYS A 86 5.72 17.40 -16.31
C LYS A 86 6.08 18.86 -16.12
N ALA A 87 5.16 19.72 -15.73
CA ALA A 87 5.49 21.13 -15.64
C ALA A 87 4.76 21.81 -14.51
N THR A 88 5.42 22.80 -13.93
CA THR A 88 4.81 23.76 -13.04
C THR A 88 5.00 25.15 -13.66
N ARG A 89 4.56 26.21 -12.98
CA ARG A 89 4.81 27.56 -13.45
C ARG A 89 6.31 27.89 -13.53
N ASN A 90 7.11 27.34 -12.61
CA ASN A 90 8.53 27.68 -12.49
C ASN A 90 9.48 26.53 -12.88
N LEU A 91 8.97 25.34 -13.16
CA LEU A 91 9.73 24.16 -13.55
C LEU A 91 9.24 23.63 -14.90
N VAL A 92 10.15 23.52 -15.84
CA VAL A 92 9.91 22.91 -17.16
C VAL A 92 9.88 21.37 -17.06
N PRO A 93 9.42 20.65 -18.10
CA PRO A 93 9.57 19.19 -18.22
C PRO A 93 10.94 18.67 -17.78
N GLU A 94 10.92 17.58 -17.01
CA GLU A 94 12.09 16.86 -16.47
C GLU A 94 12.92 17.65 -15.45
N GLN A 95 12.49 18.86 -15.07
CA GLN A 95 13.29 19.69 -14.17
C GLN A 95 13.34 19.10 -12.75
N MET A 96 12.29 18.40 -12.29
CA MET A 96 12.35 17.69 -11.00
C MET A 96 13.45 16.61 -11.02
N ASP A 97 13.53 15.85 -12.12
CA ASP A 97 14.56 14.83 -12.31
C ASP A 97 15.96 15.46 -12.25
N ARG A 98 16.19 16.52 -13.03
CA ARG A 98 17.48 17.23 -13.03
C ARG A 98 17.83 17.83 -11.67
N LEU A 99 16.85 18.33 -10.90
CA LEU A 99 17.11 18.85 -9.55
C LEU A 99 17.66 17.78 -8.60
N THR A 100 17.38 16.50 -8.86
CA THR A 100 17.88 15.36 -8.07
C THR A 100 19.08 14.67 -8.71
N GLU A 101 19.01 14.28 -9.98
CA GLU A 101 20.05 13.50 -10.67
C GLU A 101 21.36 14.28 -10.84
N ASP A 102 21.31 15.59 -11.14
CA ASP A 102 22.51 16.43 -11.31
C ASP A 102 23.38 16.51 -10.05
N VAL A 103 22.83 16.13 -8.90
CA VAL A 103 23.50 16.16 -7.59
C VAL A 103 23.70 14.77 -6.99
N GLY A 104 23.51 13.72 -7.79
CA GLY A 104 23.66 12.32 -7.37
C GLY A 104 22.53 11.80 -6.46
N GLY A 105 21.38 12.48 -6.48
CA GLY A 105 20.16 12.03 -5.82
C GLY A 105 19.25 11.25 -6.76
N TYR A 106 18.05 10.95 -6.27
CA TYR A 106 16.96 10.39 -7.07
C TYR A 106 15.62 10.90 -6.55
N ASN A 107 14.61 10.84 -7.40
CA ASN A 107 13.22 11.06 -7.03
C ASN A 107 12.36 9.90 -7.53
N ASN A 108 11.17 9.78 -6.96
CA ASN A 108 10.12 8.93 -7.49
C ASN A 108 8.77 9.33 -6.87
N ALA A 109 7.71 8.67 -7.30
CA ALA A 109 6.40 8.76 -6.70
C ALA A 109 5.72 7.40 -6.63
N SER A 110 4.63 7.33 -5.88
CA SER A 110 3.73 6.19 -5.95
C SER A 110 2.29 6.61 -5.68
N THR A 111 1.38 5.92 -6.36
CA THR A 111 -0.06 6.06 -6.16
C THR A 111 -0.62 4.73 -5.69
N ALA A 112 -1.19 4.74 -4.48
CA ALA A 112 -1.94 3.64 -3.90
C ALA A 112 -3.45 3.97 -3.90
N ASP A 113 -4.25 3.08 -3.32
CA ASP A 113 -5.70 3.31 -3.26
C ASP A 113 -6.08 4.47 -2.34
N ASP A 114 -5.28 4.73 -1.29
CA ASP A 114 -5.58 5.69 -0.23
C ASP A 114 -4.67 6.93 -0.23
N TYR A 115 -3.58 6.92 -0.99
CA TYR A 115 -2.63 8.02 -1.03
C TYR A 115 -1.89 8.10 -2.35
N THR A 116 -1.35 9.27 -2.63
CA THR A 116 -0.29 9.50 -3.61
C THR A 116 0.83 10.21 -2.88
N ASN A 117 2.05 9.71 -3.02
CA ASN A 117 3.22 10.36 -2.47
C ASN A 117 4.26 10.61 -3.55
N TYR A 118 5.11 11.58 -3.27
CA TYR A 118 6.27 11.89 -4.06
C TYR A 118 7.41 12.10 -3.10
N TYR A 119 8.60 11.64 -3.49
CA TYR A 119 9.73 11.64 -2.60
C TYR A 119 11.04 11.76 -3.35
N GLU A 120 11.96 12.47 -2.71
CA GLU A 120 13.27 12.77 -3.23
C GLU A 120 14.33 12.47 -2.16
N VAL A 121 15.51 12.04 -2.59
CA VAL A 121 16.70 11.88 -1.74
C VAL A 121 17.87 12.54 -2.43
N VAL A 122 18.54 13.48 -1.74
CA VAL A 122 19.69 14.23 -2.26
C VAL A 122 20.74 14.44 -1.16
N PRO A 123 21.97 14.86 -1.48
CA PRO A 123 22.90 15.35 -0.48
C PRO A 123 22.31 16.55 0.29
N ALA A 124 22.54 16.60 1.61
CA ALA A 124 21.89 17.52 2.54
C ALA A 124 21.98 19.01 2.16
N ASN A 125 23.09 19.43 1.55
CA ASN A 125 23.32 20.80 1.09
C ASN A 125 22.39 21.23 -0.06
N HIS A 126 21.62 20.30 -0.64
CA HIS A 126 20.64 20.57 -1.69
C HIS A 126 19.19 20.63 -1.18
N LEU A 127 18.92 20.48 0.12
CA LEU A 127 17.57 20.47 0.71
C LEU A 127 16.66 21.60 0.20
N GLN A 128 17.16 22.83 0.22
CA GLN A 128 16.37 24.02 -0.13
C GLN A 128 15.72 23.92 -1.52
N ARG A 129 16.44 23.34 -2.49
CA ARG A 129 15.97 23.27 -3.88
C ARG A 129 14.77 22.33 -4.02
N LEU A 130 14.73 21.28 -3.20
CA LEU A 130 13.60 20.35 -3.17
C LEU A 130 12.41 20.96 -2.46
N LEU A 131 12.61 21.66 -1.34
CA LEU A 131 11.51 22.38 -0.68
C LEU A 131 10.86 23.42 -1.60
N PHE A 132 11.66 24.12 -2.40
CA PHE A 132 11.15 24.99 -3.46
C PHE A 132 10.35 24.22 -4.51
N ALA A 133 10.92 23.15 -5.06
CA ALA A 133 10.30 22.39 -6.15
C ALA A 133 8.98 21.74 -5.72
N GLU A 134 8.95 21.17 -4.52
CA GLU A 134 7.77 20.54 -3.92
C GLU A 134 6.63 21.52 -3.66
N ALA A 135 6.96 22.69 -3.12
CA ALA A 135 5.97 23.75 -2.92
C ALA A 135 5.41 24.25 -4.26
N ASP A 136 6.26 24.38 -5.28
CA ASP A 136 5.84 24.82 -6.60
C ASP A 136 4.97 23.77 -7.31
N ARG A 137 5.33 22.49 -7.19
CA ARG A 137 4.55 21.37 -7.73
C ARG A 137 3.17 21.28 -7.08
N MET A 138 3.07 21.50 -5.76
CA MET A 138 1.79 21.58 -5.05
C MET A 138 0.94 22.77 -5.50
N ALA A 139 1.57 23.91 -5.84
CA ALA A 139 0.86 25.17 -6.03
C ALA A 139 0.49 25.46 -7.49
N SER A 140 1.28 25.00 -8.45
CA SER A 140 1.35 25.65 -9.76
C SER A 140 1.45 24.69 -10.96
N LEU A 141 0.93 23.47 -10.86
CA LEU A 141 0.86 22.50 -11.95
C LEU A 141 0.36 23.14 -13.28
N VAL A 142 1.12 22.91 -14.34
CA VAL A 142 0.79 23.33 -15.72
C VAL A 142 0.57 22.08 -16.57
N VAL A 143 -0.60 22.00 -17.18
CA VAL A 143 -0.98 20.85 -18.02
C VAL A 143 -1.27 21.34 -19.44
N GLU A 144 -0.34 21.03 -20.34
CA GLU A 144 -0.50 21.30 -21.76
C GLU A 144 -1.16 20.12 -22.47
N PRO A 145 -1.99 20.35 -23.51
CA PRO A 145 -2.68 19.26 -24.21
C PRO A 145 -1.75 18.18 -24.79
N VAL A 146 -0.57 18.58 -25.26
CA VAL A 146 0.43 17.64 -25.81
C VAL A 146 1.00 16.75 -24.70
N SER A 147 1.40 17.34 -23.57
CA SER A 147 1.92 16.59 -22.43
C SER A 147 0.85 15.67 -21.83
N PHE A 148 -0.40 16.14 -21.73
CA PHE A 148 -1.52 15.33 -21.27
C PHE A 148 -1.75 14.09 -22.15
N ALA A 149 -1.80 14.27 -23.48
CA ALA A 149 -1.99 13.16 -24.41
C ALA A 149 -0.83 12.15 -24.32
N SER A 150 0.41 12.65 -24.25
CA SER A 150 1.61 11.83 -24.11
C SER A 150 1.58 10.98 -22.84
N GLU A 151 1.33 11.58 -21.67
CA GLU A 151 1.31 10.82 -20.41
C GLU A 151 0.17 9.81 -20.34
N ARG A 152 -0.99 10.15 -20.90
CA ARG A 152 -2.08 9.19 -21.02
C ARG A 152 -1.67 7.96 -21.83
N ASP A 153 -0.91 8.13 -22.90
CA ASP A 153 -0.44 7.00 -23.71
C ASP A 153 0.67 6.21 -23.00
N VAL A 154 1.57 6.88 -22.26
CA VAL A 154 2.57 6.22 -21.39
C VAL A 154 1.89 5.31 -20.36
N VAL A 155 0.88 5.81 -19.65
CA VAL A 155 0.17 5.03 -18.61
C VAL A 155 -0.59 3.85 -19.23
N LYS A 156 -1.14 3.99 -20.45
CA LYS A 156 -1.73 2.85 -21.15
C LYS A 156 -0.69 1.80 -21.52
N GLU A 157 0.51 2.20 -21.93
CA GLU A 157 1.58 1.23 -22.18
C GLU A 157 2.08 0.56 -20.90
N GLU A 158 2.11 1.29 -19.80
CA GLU A 158 2.39 0.71 -18.51
C GLU A 158 1.34 -0.33 -18.10
N LEU A 159 0.04 -0.02 -18.28
CA LEU A 159 -1.05 -0.99 -18.08
C LEU A 159 -0.81 -2.26 -18.92
N ARG A 160 -0.43 -2.08 -20.20
CA ARG A 160 -0.10 -3.22 -21.07
C ARG A 160 1.09 -4.01 -20.54
N GLN A 161 2.18 -3.35 -20.19
CA GLN A 161 3.43 -3.98 -19.79
C GLN A 161 3.35 -4.65 -18.42
N ARG A 162 2.82 -3.94 -17.41
CA ARG A 162 2.79 -4.37 -16.00
C ARG A 162 1.61 -5.27 -15.67
N THR A 163 0.51 -5.20 -16.42
CA THR A 163 -0.71 -5.97 -16.11
C THR A 163 -1.11 -6.93 -17.22
N LEU A 164 -1.29 -6.45 -18.46
CA LEU A 164 -1.91 -7.27 -19.51
C LEU A 164 -0.94 -8.29 -20.12
N ALA A 165 0.35 -7.93 -20.24
CA ALA A 165 1.39 -8.80 -20.78
C ALA A 165 2.00 -9.73 -19.73
N GLN A 166 1.88 -9.40 -18.43
CA GLN A 166 2.39 -10.25 -17.35
C GLN A 166 1.50 -11.48 -17.15
N PRO A 167 2.06 -12.71 -17.05
CA PRO A 167 1.31 -13.95 -16.87
C PRO A 167 0.26 -13.95 -15.76
N TYR A 168 0.55 -13.25 -14.65
CA TYR A 168 -0.33 -13.16 -13.47
C TYR A 168 -0.76 -11.72 -13.17
N GLY A 169 -0.42 -10.74 -14.02
CA GLY A 169 -0.68 -9.32 -13.74
C GLY A 169 -2.17 -9.04 -13.54
N LYS A 170 -3.03 -9.60 -14.40
CA LYS A 170 -4.49 -9.45 -14.25
C LYS A 170 -5.04 -10.11 -12.98
N LEU A 171 -4.44 -11.20 -12.50
CA LEU A 171 -4.87 -11.87 -11.28
C LEU A 171 -4.81 -10.90 -10.10
N PHE A 172 -3.68 -10.22 -9.93
CA PHE A 172 -3.44 -9.30 -8.82
C PHE A 172 -4.04 -7.90 -9.04
N SER A 173 -3.93 -7.34 -10.24
CA SER A 173 -4.29 -5.94 -10.48
C SER A 173 -5.74 -5.73 -10.92
N ILE A 174 -6.42 -6.78 -11.43
CA ILE A 174 -7.78 -6.65 -11.99
C ILE A 174 -8.77 -7.58 -11.30
N TYR A 175 -8.51 -8.89 -11.31
CA TYR A 175 -9.49 -9.87 -10.86
C TYR A 175 -9.63 -9.91 -9.35
N TYR A 176 -8.52 -9.86 -8.61
CA TYR A 176 -8.54 -9.82 -7.16
C TYR A 176 -9.33 -8.61 -6.63
N PRO A 177 -9.03 -7.34 -7.00
CA PRO A 177 -9.75 -6.19 -6.45
C PRO A 177 -11.25 -6.22 -6.80
N GLN A 178 -11.58 -6.54 -8.06
CA GLN A 178 -12.97 -6.68 -8.53
C GLN A 178 -13.75 -7.76 -7.79
N LEU A 179 -13.08 -8.83 -7.36
CA LEU A 179 -13.71 -9.91 -6.62
C LEU A 179 -13.78 -9.59 -5.13
N ALA A 180 -12.78 -8.89 -4.59
CA ALA A 180 -12.61 -8.55 -3.18
C ALA A 180 -13.57 -7.44 -2.71
N TYR A 181 -14.07 -6.60 -3.60
CA TYR A 181 -15.01 -5.53 -3.27
C TYR A 181 -16.21 -5.52 -4.22
N SER A 182 -17.40 -5.36 -3.65
CA SER A 182 -18.68 -5.35 -4.37
C SER A 182 -19.21 -3.93 -4.61
N VAL A 183 -18.98 -3.03 -3.65
CA VAL A 183 -19.47 -1.63 -3.73
C VAL A 183 -18.38 -0.61 -3.47
N HIS A 184 -17.33 -0.98 -2.74
CA HIS A 184 -16.25 -0.06 -2.42
C HIS A 184 -15.43 0.29 -3.67
N PRO A 185 -15.01 1.57 -3.85
CA PRO A 185 -14.11 2.00 -4.92
C PRO A 185 -12.83 1.19 -5.13
N TYR A 186 -12.34 0.51 -4.09
CA TYR A 186 -11.20 -0.42 -4.17
C TYR A 186 -11.43 -1.58 -5.13
N ALA A 187 -12.67 -1.82 -5.59
CA ALA A 187 -12.97 -2.77 -6.66
C ALA A 187 -12.32 -2.39 -8.01
N ARG A 188 -11.98 -1.11 -8.20
CA ARG A 188 -11.39 -0.61 -9.44
C ARG A 188 -9.88 -0.86 -9.44
N PRO A 189 -9.29 -1.31 -10.56
CA PRO A 189 -7.84 -1.37 -10.71
C PRO A 189 -7.22 0.02 -10.52
N GLY A 190 -6.21 0.15 -9.65
CA GLY A 190 -5.52 1.43 -9.45
C GLY A 190 -4.80 1.95 -10.69
N ILE A 191 -4.35 1.04 -11.57
CA ILE A 191 -3.78 1.34 -12.90
C ILE A 191 -4.86 1.72 -13.94
N GLY A 192 -6.13 1.47 -13.64
CA GLY A 192 -7.27 1.78 -14.49
C GLY A 192 -7.56 0.79 -15.62
N SER A 193 -8.28 1.27 -16.62
CA SER A 193 -8.59 0.56 -17.86
C SER A 193 -8.31 1.45 -19.08
N LEU A 194 -8.12 0.84 -20.25
CA LEU A 194 -7.86 1.61 -21.48
C LEU A 194 -8.98 2.61 -21.80
N ASP A 195 -10.24 2.22 -21.58
CA ASP A 195 -11.42 3.04 -21.88
C ASP A 195 -11.55 4.20 -20.89
N ASP A 196 -11.32 3.94 -19.60
CA ASP A 196 -11.40 4.96 -18.54
C ASP A 196 -10.26 5.98 -18.68
N LEU A 197 -9.03 5.51 -18.95
CA LEU A 197 -7.88 6.37 -19.24
C LEU A 197 -8.14 7.23 -20.47
N GLN A 198 -8.69 6.64 -21.54
CA GLN A 198 -9.05 7.37 -22.76
C GLN A 198 -10.11 8.45 -22.52
N SER A 199 -11.02 8.21 -21.57
CA SER A 199 -12.12 9.12 -21.22
C SER A 199 -11.70 10.29 -20.33
N ALA A 200 -10.47 10.29 -19.81
CA ALA A 200 -9.94 11.38 -19.00
C ALA A 200 -9.72 12.66 -19.82
N SER A 201 -10.01 13.82 -19.22
CA SER A 201 -9.83 15.15 -19.83
C SER A 201 -8.92 16.06 -19.00
N ILE A 202 -8.41 17.13 -19.61
CA ILE A 202 -7.60 18.15 -18.90
C ILE A 202 -8.43 18.87 -17.83
N ASP A 203 -9.74 19.03 -18.04
CA ASP A 203 -10.60 19.66 -17.03
C ASP A 203 -10.78 18.75 -15.80
N ASP A 204 -10.81 17.42 -16.00
CA ASP A 204 -10.73 16.48 -14.87
C ASP A 204 -9.41 16.68 -14.09
N VAL A 205 -8.29 16.91 -14.78
CA VAL A 205 -6.98 17.12 -14.13
C VAL A 205 -6.99 18.40 -13.29
N ARG A 206 -7.49 19.50 -13.86
CA ARG A 206 -7.61 20.77 -13.13
C ARG A 206 -8.51 20.63 -11.89
N ALA A 207 -9.64 19.94 -12.04
CA ALA A 207 -10.56 19.71 -10.94
C ALA A 207 -9.94 18.82 -9.84
N PHE A 208 -9.23 17.76 -10.23
CA PHE A 208 -8.57 16.84 -9.30
C PHE A 208 -7.45 17.54 -8.52
N HIS A 209 -6.59 18.31 -9.20
CA HIS A 209 -5.55 19.13 -8.55
C HIS A 209 -6.17 20.09 -7.54
N ALA A 210 -7.16 20.90 -7.96
CA ALA A 210 -7.79 21.89 -7.10
C ALA A 210 -8.51 21.28 -5.87
N THR A 211 -8.99 20.04 -6.01
CA THR A 211 -9.71 19.33 -4.95
C THR A 211 -8.76 18.72 -3.92
N TYR A 212 -7.74 18.01 -4.39
CA TYR A 212 -6.96 17.09 -3.54
C TYR A 212 -5.50 17.52 -3.32
N TYR A 213 -4.90 18.29 -4.22
CA TYR A 213 -3.50 18.72 -4.13
C TYR A 213 -3.40 20.09 -3.46
N ARG A 214 -3.62 20.08 -2.14
CA ARG A 214 -3.74 21.27 -1.29
C ARG A 214 -3.04 21.05 0.05
N PRO A 215 -2.53 22.12 0.71
CA PRO A 215 -1.73 21.99 1.93
C PRO A 215 -2.46 21.26 3.06
N ASP A 216 -3.76 21.50 3.27
CA ASP A 216 -4.57 20.84 4.29
C ASP A 216 -5.06 19.43 3.92
N ASN A 217 -4.65 18.90 2.77
CA ASN A 217 -4.79 17.48 2.41
C ASN A 217 -3.43 16.77 2.32
N ALA A 218 -2.36 17.42 2.77
CA ALA A 218 -0.99 16.94 2.57
C ALA A 218 -0.19 16.89 3.88
N VAL A 219 0.85 16.07 3.84
CA VAL A 219 1.89 15.99 4.86
C VAL A 219 3.25 16.12 4.18
N LEU A 220 4.06 17.08 4.63
CA LEU A 220 5.47 17.19 4.28
C LEU A 220 6.29 16.42 5.33
N VAL A 221 7.11 15.47 4.89
CA VAL A 221 8.04 14.74 5.74
C VAL A 221 9.46 15.05 5.27
N VAL A 222 10.32 15.50 6.19
CA VAL A 222 11.73 15.76 5.91
C VAL A 222 12.58 14.93 6.87
N SER A 223 13.48 14.11 6.36
CA SER A 223 14.34 13.24 7.18
C SER A 223 15.79 13.25 6.72
N GLY A 224 16.73 13.08 7.65
CA GLY A 224 18.17 13.11 7.34
C GLY A 224 18.87 14.35 7.89
N ASN A 225 19.94 14.77 7.23
CA ASN A 225 20.86 15.77 7.79
C ASN A 225 20.47 17.19 7.38
N PHE A 226 20.07 18.00 8.35
CA PHE A 226 19.72 19.41 8.17
C PHE A 226 19.82 20.17 9.49
N ASP A 227 19.78 21.50 9.40
CA ASP A 227 19.54 22.40 10.54
C ASP A 227 18.03 22.68 10.67
N GLN A 228 17.47 22.49 11.86
CA GLN A 228 16.02 22.63 12.07
C GLN A 228 15.56 24.06 11.84
N ALA A 229 16.30 25.06 12.32
CA ALA A 229 15.92 26.45 12.16
C ALA A 229 15.96 26.89 10.69
N GLN A 230 16.90 26.36 9.91
CA GLN A 230 16.97 26.58 8.47
C GLN A 230 15.83 25.89 7.71
N LEU A 231 15.51 24.64 8.07
CA LEU A 231 14.36 23.93 7.53
C LEU A 231 13.07 24.73 7.76
N ASP A 232 12.82 25.17 8.99
CA ASP A 232 11.63 25.93 9.35
C ASP A 232 11.48 27.20 8.51
N ARG A 233 12.59 27.95 8.33
CA ARG A 233 12.60 29.15 7.48
C ARG A 233 12.24 28.85 6.03
N TRP A 234 12.80 27.79 5.45
CA TRP A 234 12.50 27.42 4.07
C TRP A 234 11.08 26.90 3.90
N VAL A 235 10.59 26.12 4.86
CA VAL A 235 9.19 25.68 4.88
C VAL A 235 8.24 26.88 4.92
N ASP A 236 8.51 27.87 5.79
CA ASP A 236 7.71 29.10 5.84
C ASP A 236 7.82 29.90 4.54
N GLN A 237 9.01 30.00 3.96
CA GLN A 237 9.24 30.72 2.72
C GLN A 237 8.48 30.12 1.54
N TYR A 238 8.51 28.80 1.37
CA TYR A 238 7.99 28.14 0.17
C TYR A 238 6.56 27.65 0.32
N PHE A 239 6.19 27.08 1.47
CA PHE A 239 4.88 26.44 1.64
C PHE A 239 3.83 27.34 2.26
N ALA A 240 4.17 28.33 3.09
CA ALA A 240 3.16 29.12 3.82
C ALA A 240 2.24 29.92 2.88
N GLY A 241 2.77 30.35 1.72
CA GLY A 241 2.02 31.07 0.69
C GLY A 241 1.14 30.19 -0.20
N VAL A 242 1.25 28.86 -0.12
CA VAL A 242 0.43 27.95 -0.93
C VAL A 242 -1.03 28.08 -0.49
N ARG A 243 -1.89 28.40 -1.45
CA ARG A 243 -3.31 28.69 -1.20
C ARG A 243 -4.01 27.43 -0.70
N LYS A 244 -4.66 27.54 0.46
CA LYS A 244 -5.70 26.61 0.91
C LYS A 244 -7.03 26.94 0.21
N PRO A 245 -7.58 26.07 -0.66
CA PRO A 245 -8.90 26.30 -1.26
C PRO A 245 -10.01 26.38 -0.20
N VAL A 246 -11.09 27.11 -0.50
CA VAL A 246 -12.29 27.13 0.34
C VAL A 246 -13.14 25.90 0.01
N GLY A 247 -13.70 25.25 1.03
CA GLY A 247 -14.55 24.08 0.88
C GLY A 247 -13.95 22.80 1.45
N THR A 248 -14.80 21.79 1.60
CA THR A 248 -14.45 20.48 2.13
C THR A 248 -13.93 19.56 1.04
N ILE A 249 -12.93 18.74 1.37
CA ILE A 249 -12.43 17.68 0.48
C ILE A 249 -13.48 16.56 0.45
N PRO A 250 -13.98 16.14 -0.73
CA PRO A 250 -14.84 14.97 -0.84
C PRO A 250 -14.11 13.73 -0.29
N ARG A 251 -14.82 12.90 0.47
CA ARG A 251 -14.27 11.65 1.01
C ARG A 251 -15.13 10.48 0.59
N VAL A 252 -14.50 9.36 0.26
CA VAL A 252 -15.19 8.08 0.09
C VAL A 252 -15.73 7.64 1.44
N THR A 253 -17.05 7.61 1.58
CA THR A 253 -17.75 7.14 2.79
C THR A 253 -18.45 5.79 2.60
N VAL A 254 -18.23 5.15 1.44
CA VAL A 254 -18.81 3.85 1.12
C VAL A 254 -18.25 2.82 2.10
N LYS A 255 -19.12 1.97 2.66
CA LYS A 255 -18.72 0.83 3.48
C LYS A 255 -18.96 -0.43 2.70
N GLU A 256 -17.93 -1.27 2.59
CA GLU A 256 -18.08 -2.60 2.00
C GLU A 256 -18.93 -3.47 2.95
N PRO A 257 -19.97 -4.15 2.45
CA PRO A 257 -20.76 -5.06 3.27
C PRO A 257 -19.94 -6.29 3.67
N ALA A 258 -20.22 -6.83 4.86
CA ALA A 258 -19.64 -8.10 5.28
C ALA A 258 -20.01 -9.23 4.32
N ARG A 259 -19.04 -10.10 4.00
CA ARG A 259 -19.26 -11.27 3.16
C ARG A 259 -20.05 -12.34 3.91
N ALA A 260 -21.25 -12.66 3.42
CA ALA A 260 -22.07 -13.75 3.96
C ALA A 260 -21.58 -15.14 3.51
N ALA A 261 -20.97 -15.23 2.32
CA ALA A 261 -20.46 -16.47 1.76
C ALA A 261 -19.20 -16.20 0.90
N PRO A 262 -18.34 -17.22 0.69
CA PRO A 262 -17.24 -17.13 -0.27
C PRO A 262 -17.76 -16.88 -1.68
N VAL A 263 -17.02 -16.09 -2.46
CA VAL A 263 -17.27 -15.89 -3.89
C VAL A 263 -16.03 -16.37 -4.64
N THR A 264 -16.25 -17.16 -5.69
CA THR A 264 -15.17 -17.75 -6.48
C THR A 264 -15.28 -17.29 -7.92
N ARG A 265 -14.14 -17.00 -8.55
CA ARG A 265 -14.02 -16.71 -9.97
C ARG A 265 -12.86 -17.51 -10.54
N THR A 266 -13.14 -18.30 -11.56
CA THR A 266 -12.11 -18.98 -12.36
C THR A 266 -11.97 -18.26 -13.70
N VAL A 267 -10.73 -17.97 -14.08
CA VAL A 267 -10.38 -17.32 -15.35
C VAL A 267 -9.33 -18.16 -16.08
N TYR A 268 -9.30 -18.06 -17.40
CA TYR A 268 -8.29 -18.69 -18.25
C TYR A 268 -7.62 -17.61 -19.08
N GLU A 269 -6.30 -17.54 -19.02
CA GLU A 269 -5.48 -16.53 -19.69
C GLU A 269 -4.41 -17.22 -20.53
N ALA A 270 -4.22 -16.73 -21.75
CA ALA A 270 -3.36 -17.39 -22.74
C ALA A 270 -1.87 -17.31 -22.38
N ASN A 271 -1.46 -16.29 -21.62
CA ASN A 271 -0.07 -16.05 -21.21
C ASN A 271 0.25 -16.59 -19.80
N THR A 272 -0.59 -17.45 -19.23
CA THR A 272 -0.40 -18.02 -17.89
C THR A 272 0.16 -19.45 -17.96
N PRO A 273 1.47 -19.68 -17.73
CA PRO A 273 2.12 -20.96 -17.99
C PRO A 273 1.81 -22.05 -16.95
N LEU A 274 1.47 -21.64 -15.72
CA LEU A 274 1.13 -22.54 -14.62
C LEU A 274 -0.16 -22.06 -13.97
N PRO A 275 -1.05 -22.97 -13.53
CA PRO A 275 -2.23 -22.59 -12.75
C PRO A 275 -1.83 -21.77 -11.52
N ALA A 276 -2.67 -20.82 -11.13
CA ALA A 276 -2.51 -20.07 -9.90
C ALA A 276 -3.83 -20.01 -9.16
N VAL A 277 -3.75 -19.90 -7.84
CA VAL A 277 -4.89 -19.71 -6.95
C VAL A 277 -4.60 -18.56 -6.00
N LEU A 278 -5.61 -17.74 -5.73
CA LEU A 278 -5.57 -16.65 -4.78
C LEU A 278 -6.81 -16.71 -3.90
N MET A 279 -6.62 -16.60 -2.59
CA MET A 279 -7.66 -16.51 -1.58
C MET A 279 -7.49 -15.20 -0.81
N SER A 280 -8.59 -14.54 -0.46
CA SER A 280 -8.55 -13.31 0.32
C SER A 280 -9.62 -13.28 1.40
N TRP A 281 -9.29 -12.61 2.51
CA TRP A 281 -10.19 -12.33 3.62
C TRP A 281 -10.14 -10.85 3.94
N HIS A 282 -11.31 -10.24 4.11
CA HIS A 282 -11.41 -8.85 4.57
C HIS A 282 -10.75 -8.67 5.94
N LEU A 283 -10.00 -7.58 6.08
CA LEU A 283 -9.34 -7.17 7.31
C LEU A 283 -10.02 -5.94 7.91
N PRO A 284 -9.82 -5.68 9.21
CA PRO A 284 -10.17 -4.38 9.76
C PRO A 284 -9.37 -3.25 9.07
N PRO A 285 -9.78 -1.98 9.24
CA PRO A 285 -9.03 -0.83 8.76
C PRO A 285 -7.59 -0.77 9.27
N ASP A 286 -6.71 -0.09 8.55
CA ASP A 286 -5.27 0.06 8.81
C ASP A 286 -4.89 0.59 10.21
N ARG A 287 -5.82 1.29 10.88
CA ARG A 287 -5.63 1.83 12.24
C ARG A 287 -6.17 0.94 13.36
N ASP A 288 -6.69 -0.25 13.02
CA ASP A 288 -7.20 -1.18 14.01
C ASP A 288 -6.07 -1.78 14.85
N ALA A 289 -6.38 -2.09 16.12
CA ALA A 289 -5.42 -2.64 17.08
C ALA A 289 -4.91 -4.05 16.70
N ASP A 290 -5.65 -4.76 15.83
CA ASP A 290 -5.28 -6.09 15.36
C ASP A 290 -4.26 -6.07 14.19
N ILE A 291 -4.05 -4.91 13.54
CA ILE A 291 -3.13 -4.81 12.39
C ILE A 291 -1.70 -5.29 12.73
N PRO A 292 -1.07 -4.91 13.86
CA PRO A 292 0.24 -5.46 14.23
C PRO A 292 0.25 -6.99 14.36
N ALA A 293 -0.81 -7.59 14.92
CA ALA A 293 -0.90 -9.05 15.03
C ALA A 293 -1.03 -9.72 13.66
N LEU A 294 -1.78 -9.10 12.74
CA LEU A 294 -1.89 -9.53 11.36
C LEU A 294 -0.55 -9.41 10.60
N THR A 295 0.24 -8.36 10.85
CA THR A 295 1.61 -8.23 10.31
C THR A 295 2.51 -9.38 10.74
N VAL A 296 2.44 -9.79 12.01
CA VAL A 296 3.19 -10.95 12.49
C VAL A 296 2.68 -12.24 11.83
N LEU A 297 1.37 -12.39 11.67
CA LEU A 297 0.77 -13.54 10.97
C LEU A 297 1.25 -13.67 9.52
N ASP A 298 1.28 -12.57 8.79
CA ASP A 298 1.80 -12.49 7.41
C ASP A 298 3.26 -12.94 7.34
N ALA A 299 4.09 -12.46 8.28
CA ALA A 299 5.49 -12.86 8.35
C ALA A 299 5.68 -14.37 8.59
N ILE A 300 4.91 -14.96 9.52
CA ILE A 300 4.93 -16.40 9.80
C ILE A 300 4.52 -17.22 8.57
N LEU A 301 3.56 -16.70 7.79
CA LEU A 301 3.01 -17.39 6.64
C LEU A 301 3.95 -17.42 5.44
N SER A 302 4.64 -16.30 5.14
CA SER A 302 5.36 -16.16 3.87
C SER A 302 6.78 -15.59 3.94
N THR A 303 7.23 -15.03 5.07
CA THR A 303 8.56 -14.40 5.10
C THR A 303 9.68 -15.42 5.21
N GLY A 304 10.47 -15.53 4.15
CA GLY A 304 11.67 -16.37 4.08
C GLY A 304 11.38 -17.85 3.92
N GLU A 305 12.45 -18.64 3.79
CA GLU A 305 12.35 -20.08 3.53
C GLU A 305 11.84 -20.89 4.74
N SER A 306 11.85 -20.33 5.95
CA SER A 306 11.28 -20.96 7.14
C SER A 306 9.76 -20.77 7.26
N SER A 307 9.16 -19.97 6.37
CA SER A 307 7.73 -19.66 6.42
C SER A 307 6.85 -20.88 6.16
N ARG A 308 5.63 -20.87 6.73
CA ARG A 308 4.72 -22.03 6.64
C ARG A 308 4.34 -22.38 5.21
N LEU A 309 4.02 -21.37 4.39
CA LEU A 309 3.62 -21.60 3.00
C LEU A 309 4.77 -22.16 2.17
N TYR A 310 5.96 -21.59 2.27
CA TYR A 310 7.13 -22.11 1.56
C TYR A 310 7.44 -23.55 1.99
N GLN A 311 7.53 -23.79 3.30
CA GLN A 311 7.87 -25.10 3.85
C GLN A 311 6.85 -26.17 3.46
N SER A 312 5.55 -25.85 3.48
CA SER A 312 4.52 -26.83 3.11
C SER A 312 4.38 -26.98 1.60
N LEU A 313 4.04 -25.90 0.88
CA LEU A 313 3.58 -25.99 -0.51
C LEU A 313 4.74 -26.13 -1.49
N VAL A 314 5.88 -25.49 -1.21
CA VAL A 314 7.04 -25.45 -2.13
C VAL A 314 8.01 -26.58 -1.78
N TYR A 315 8.53 -26.60 -0.55
CA TYR A 315 9.65 -27.47 -0.19
C TYR A 315 9.24 -28.94 0.04
N ARG A 316 8.26 -29.20 0.92
CA ARG A 316 7.88 -30.58 1.28
C ARG A 316 6.93 -31.23 0.28
N ASP A 317 5.85 -30.54 -0.08
CA ASP A 317 4.78 -31.16 -0.89
C ASP A 317 5.07 -31.05 -2.41
N GLY A 318 5.95 -30.14 -2.83
CA GLY A 318 6.25 -29.89 -4.24
C GLY A 318 5.00 -29.53 -5.06
N LEU A 319 4.03 -28.85 -4.43
CA LEU A 319 2.75 -28.48 -5.04
C LEU A 319 2.85 -27.15 -5.77
N ALA A 320 3.66 -26.22 -5.27
CA ALA A 320 3.76 -24.86 -5.79
C ALA A 320 5.20 -24.53 -6.20
N GLN A 321 5.33 -23.72 -7.26
CA GLN A 321 6.58 -23.04 -7.58
C GLN A 321 6.84 -21.88 -6.60
N SER A 322 5.78 -21.17 -6.22
CA SER A 322 5.80 -20.15 -5.18
C SER A 322 4.47 -20.10 -4.45
N ALA A 323 4.51 -19.73 -3.17
CA ALA A 323 3.33 -19.49 -2.36
C ALA A 323 3.67 -18.43 -1.32
N ASP A 324 2.89 -17.35 -1.30
CA ASP A 324 3.15 -16.19 -0.46
C ASP A 324 1.85 -15.58 0.08
N THR A 325 2.02 -14.59 0.94
CA THR A 325 0.97 -13.73 1.43
C THR A 325 1.32 -12.27 1.23
N PHE A 326 0.30 -11.43 1.24
CA PHE A 326 0.49 -10.01 1.50
C PHE A 326 -0.70 -9.45 2.28
N LEU A 327 -0.40 -8.45 3.12
CA LEU A 327 -1.41 -7.62 3.77
C LEU A 327 -1.69 -6.40 2.92
N ASP A 328 -2.86 -6.40 2.30
CA ASP A 328 -3.41 -5.26 1.58
C ASP A 328 -4.18 -4.36 2.55
N THR A 329 -3.47 -3.68 3.45
CA THR A 329 -4.07 -2.77 4.44
C THR A 329 -4.55 -1.49 3.78
N LYS A 330 -5.72 -0.99 4.20
CA LYS A 330 -6.38 0.18 3.63
C LYS A 330 -7.02 1.04 4.72
N GLN A 331 -7.33 2.31 4.41
CA GLN A 331 -8.06 3.18 5.35
C GLN A 331 -9.49 2.66 5.65
N SER A 332 -10.09 1.94 4.71
CA SER A 332 -11.33 1.16 4.91
C SER A 332 -10.97 -0.33 5.08
N THR A 333 -11.89 -1.26 4.83
CA THR A 333 -11.55 -2.69 4.93
C THR A 333 -10.49 -3.07 3.89
N GLY A 334 -9.38 -3.65 4.35
CA GLY A 334 -8.30 -4.21 3.53
C GLY A 334 -8.48 -5.71 3.31
N ASN A 335 -7.43 -6.42 2.87
CA ASN A 335 -7.44 -7.89 2.78
C ASN A 335 -6.14 -8.54 3.25
N LEU A 336 -6.24 -9.71 3.86
CA LEU A 336 -5.16 -10.69 3.92
C LEU A 336 -5.30 -11.55 2.67
N VAL A 337 -4.26 -11.57 1.84
CA VAL A 337 -4.24 -12.34 0.60
C VAL A 337 -3.22 -13.46 0.72
N LEU A 338 -3.64 -14.67 0.37
CA LEU A 338 -2.79 -15.86 0.21
C LEU A 338 -2.86 -16.27 -1.25
N TYR A 339 -1.73 -16.62 -1.86
CA TYR A 339 -1.73 -17.16 -3.21
C TYR A 339 -0.69 -18.26 -3.39
N ALA A 340 -0.87 -19.07 -4.43
CA ALA A 340 0.12 -20.05 -4.88
C ALA A 340 0.14 -20.10 -6.41
N ILE A 341 1.35 -20.07 -6.98
CA ILE A 341 1.61 -20.42 -8.37
C ILE A 341 2.03 -21.89 -8.39
N MET A 342 1.25 -22.72 -9.07
CA MET A 342 1.35 -24.17 -8.96
C MET A 342 2.57 -24.72 -9.71
N ALA A 343 3.13 -25.84 -9.23
CA ALA A 343 4.16 -26.57 -9.94
C ALA A 343 3.61 -27.26 -11.20
N GLY A 344 4.49 -27.65 -12.13
CA GLY A 344 4.10 -28.35 -13.35
C GLY A 344 3.27 -29.60 -13.08
N GLY A 345 2.13 -29.73 -13.76
CA GLY A 345 1.20 -30.86 -13.60
C GLY A 345 0.31 -30.81 -12.36
N LYS A 346 0.38 -29.75 -11.55
CA LYS A 346 -0.52 -29.50 -10.41
C LYS A 346 -1.66 -28.56 -10.80
N THR A 347 -2.75 -28.58 -10.05
CA THR A 347 -3.97 -27.82 -10.35
C THR A 347 -4.22 -26.69 -9.36
N ALA A 348 -5.01 -25.68 -9.75
CA ALA A 348 -5.44 -24.63 -8.82
C ALA A 348 -6.22 -25.18 -7.62
N ALA A 349 -6.94 -26.29 -7.78
CA ALA A 349 -7.65 -26.97 -6.70
C ALA A 349 -6.70 -27.59 -5.66
N ASP A 350 -5.56 -28.15 -6.11
CA ASP A 350 -4.51 -28.63 -5.19
C ASP A 350 -3.96 -27.48 -4.34
N GLY A 351 -3.74 -26.32 -4.96
CA GLY A 351 -3.29 -25.11 -4.28
C GLY A 351 -4.33 -24.60 -3.29
N GLU A 352 -5.60 -24.53 -3.68
CA GLU A 352 -6.69 -24.09 -2.81
C GLU A 352 -6.80 -24.97 -1.57
N ALA A 353 -6.72 -26.29 -1.75
CA ALA A 353 -6.75 -27.25 -0.65
C ALA A 353 -5.53 -27.06 0.29
N ALA A 354 -4.34 -26.83 -0.26
CA ALA A 354 -3.13 -26.62 0.52
C ALA A 354 -3.15 -25.29 1.29
N LEU A 355 -3.58 -24.19 0.67
CA LEU A 355 -3.74 -22.90 1.34
C LEU A 355 -4.78 -22.99 2.48
N LYS A 356 -5.93 -23.63 2.23
CA LYS A 356 -6.96 -23.87 3.26
C LYS A 356 -6.43 -24.69 4.43
N ARG A 357 -5.57 -25.68 4.15
CA ARG A 357 -4.92 -26.48 5.20
C ARG A 357 -4.03 -25.63 6.09
N GLU A 358 -3.19 -24.76 5.53
CA GLU A 358 -2.33 -23.88 6.34
C GLU A 358 -3.13 -22.87 7.15
N VAL A 359 -4.21 -22.32 6.59
CA VAL A 359 -5.15 -21.46 7.33
C VAL A 359 -5.84 -22.22 8.48
N ALA A 360 -6.25 -23.47 8.26
CA ALA A 360 -6.82 -24.31 9.32
C ALA A 360 -5.81 -24.58 10.43
N LEU A 361 -4.56 -24.91 10.08
CA LEU A 361 -3.48 -25.15 11.05
C LEU A 361 -3.19 -23.91 11.90
N LEU A 362 -3.24 -22.71 11.33
CA LEU A 362 -3.10 -21.47 12.09
C LEU A 362 -4.24 -21.23 13.08
N ARG A 363 -5.48 -21.59 12.70
CA ARG A 363 -6.65 -21.43 13.57
C ARG A 363 -6.67 -22.44 14.71
N GLU A 364 -6.19 -23.65 14.46
CA GLU A 364 -6.29 -24.78 15.38
C GLU A 364 -5.06 -24.98 16.25
N ARG A 365 -3.90 -24.47 15.83
CA ARG A 365 -2.64 -24.66 16.54
C ARG A 365 -1.97 -23.32 16.83
N PRO A 366 -1.52 -23.08 18.07
CA PRO A 366 -0.69 -21.92 18.38
C PRO A 366 0.54 -21.84 17.48
N VAL A 367 0.98 -20.63 17.22
CA VAL A 367 2.31 -20.39 16.65
C VAL A 367 3.35 -20.73 17.71
N SER A 368 4.41 -21.42 17.32
CA SER A 368 5.55 -21.68 18.21
C SER A 368 6.33 -20.40 18.52
N ASP A 369 7.07 -20.40 19.63
CA ASP A 369 7.96 -19.29 19.98
C ASP A 369 9.18 -19.17 19.03
N ALA A 370 9.53 -20.28 18.37
CA ALA A 370 10.53 -20.37 17.30
C ALA A 370 9.85 -20.29 15.94
#